data_AF-A0A925E1Z6-F1
#
_entry.id   AF-A0A925E1Z6-F1
#
_cell.length_a   1.000
_cell.length_b   1.000
_cell.length_c   1.000
_cell.angle_alpha   90.00
_cell.angle_beta   90.00
_cell.angle_gamma   90.00
#
_symmetry.space_group_name_H-M   'P 1'
#
loop_
_entity.id
_entity.type
_entity.pdbx_description
1 polymer ?
#
loop_
_entity_poly.entity_id
_entity_poly.type
_entity_poly.pdbx_seq_one_letter_code
_entity_poly.pdbx_strand_id
1 'polypeptide(L)' 'FDTNLYVEGYGTGIAADTGPRRVHPYWLDLGYSDADFVNWHEWVEVYLLLPIPDVVEYLLPPTSTVVP' A
#
# COMPACT_ATOMS: atom_id res chain seq x y z
N PHE A 1 -8.30 7.81 -0.35
CA PHE A 1 -7.51 9.04 -0.15
C PHE A 1 -7.44 9.33 1.34
N ASP A 2 -6.42 10.07 1.77
CA ASP A 2 -6.20 10.58 3.14
C ASP A 2 -5.91 9.55 4.23
N THR A 3 -5.66 8.29 3.85
CA THR A 3 -5.19 7.28 4.79
C THR A 3 -3.72 7.53 5.15
N ASN A 4 -3.43 7.68 6.44
CA ASN A 4 -2.06 7.75 6.94
C ASN A 4 -1.45 6.34 6.96
N LEU A 5 -0.19 6.22 6.53
CA LEU A 5 0.52 4.95 6.52
C LEU A 5 2.01 5.11 6.82
N TYR A 6 2.62 4.07 7.35
CA TYR A 6 4.07 3.91 7.44
C TYR A 6 4.53 2.80 6.50
N VAL A 7 5.57 3.08 5.73
CA VAL A 7 6.18 2.15 4.78
C VAL A 7 7.63 1.97 5.20
N GLU A 8 8.03 0.72 5.44
CA GLU A 8 9.41 0.42 5.81
C GLU A 8 10.39 0.89 4.71
N GLY A 9 11.44 1.61 5.11
CA GLY A 9 12.43 2.19 4.20
C GLY A 9 12.06 3.55 3.59
N TYR A 10 10.78 3.93 3.55
CA TYR A 10 10.33 5.25 3.07
C TYR A 10 9.96 6.20 4.22
N GLY A 11 9.24 5.69 5.23
CA GLY A 11 8.76 6.48 6.37
C GLY A 11 7.24 6.68 6.36
N THR A 12 6.79 7.76 6.99
CA THR A 12 5.36 8.09 7.10
C THR A 12 4.88 8.87 5.88
N GLY A 13 3.71 8.49 5.35
CA GLY A 13 3.07 9.17 4.22
C GLY A 13 1.55 9.17 4.32
N ILE A 14 0.92 9.76 3.31
CA ILE A 14 -0.53 9.82 3.14
C ILE A 14 -0.89 9.29 1.75
N ALA A 15 -1.96 8.49 1.66
CA ALA A 15 -2.48 7.99 0.40
C ALA A 15 -3.14 9.14 -0.40
N ALA A 16 -2.35 9.81 -1.24
CA ALA A 16 -2.74 11.05 -1.93
C ALA A 16 -3.08 10.87 -3.42
N ASP A 17 -2.80 9.71 -4.01
CA ASP A 17 -3.05 9.44 -5.44
C ASP A 17 -3.50 7.98 -5.67
N THR A 18 -3.96 7.71 -6.88
CA THR A 18 -4.37 6.38 -7.37
C THR A 18 -3.61 6.04 -8.64
N GLY A 19 -3.43 4.75 -8.91
CA GLY A 19 -2.78 4.26 -10.13
C GLY A 19 -3.74 3.52 -11.06
N PRO A 20 -3.33 3.26 -12.31
CA PRO A 20 -4.00 2.30 -13.18
C PRO A 20 -4.08 0.92 -12.54
N ARG A 21 -5.03 0.10 -13.01
CA ARG A 21 -5.19 -1.29 -12.55
C ARG A 21 -3.86 -2.05 -12.57
N ARG A 22 -3.57 -2.76 -11.48
CA ARG A 22 -2.39 -3.60 -11.29
C ARG A 22 -2.76 -5.08 -11.28
N VAL A 23 -1.74 -5.93 -11.38
CA VAL A 23 -1.88 -7.40 -11.43
C VAL A 23 -2.24 -8.01 -10.07
N HIS A 24 -1.87 -7.34 -8.97
CA HIS A 24 -2.21 -7.72 -7.60
C HIS A 24 -2.71 -6.50 -6.81
N PRO A 25 -3.47 -6.68 -5.71
CA PRO A 25 -4.00 -5.56 -4.93
C PRO A 25 -2.93 -4.86 -4.05
N TYR A 26 -1.80 -5.53 -3.78
CA TYR A 26 -0.74 -5.03 -2.91
C TYR A 26 0.32 -4.19 -3.64
N TRP A 27 -0.10 -3.26 -4.52
CA TRP A 27 0.81 -2.29 -5.13
C TRP A 27 0.78 -0.97 -4.38
N LEU A 28 1.96 -0.39 -4.18
CA LEU A 28 2.13 0.97 -3.68
C LEU A 28 3.13 1.69 -4.59
N ASP A 29 2.87 2.97 -4.86
CA ASP A 29 3.81 3.86 -5.54
C ASP A 29 4.27 4.94 -4.56
N LEU A 30 5.58 5.16 -4.50
CA LEU A 30 6.18 6.09 -3.54
C LEU A 30 6.43 7.43 -4.22
N GLY A 31 5.75 8.47 -3.73
CA GLY A 31 5.87 9.82 -4.25
C GLY A 31 7.16 10.51 -3.77
N TYR A 32 8.24 10.39 -4.52
CA TYR A 32 9.46 11.15 -4.32
C TYR A 32 9.46 12.46 -5.11
N SER A 33 10.23 13.44 -4.66
CA SER A 33 10.67 14.53 -5.53
C SER A 33 11.84 14.07 -6.40
N ASP A 34 12.15 14.82 -7.46
CA ASP A 34 13.32 14.52 -8.29
C ASP A 34 14.65 14.55 -7.50
N ALA A 35 14.72 15.36 -6.43
CA ALA A 35 15.95 15.59 -5.67
C ALA A 35 16.25 14.49 -4.63
N ASP A 36 15.22 13.78 -4.17
CA ASP A 36 15.30 12.73 -3.14
C ASP A 36 14.82 11.37 -3.65
N PHE A 37 14.72 11.21 -4.97
CA PHE A 37 14.31 9.97 -5.60
C PHE A 37 15.20 8.79 -5.20
N VAL A 38 14.53 7.72 -4.78
CA VAL A 38 15.14 6.41 -4.55
C VAL A 38 14.51 5.40 -5.49
N ASN A 39 15.33 4.66 -6.25
CA ASN A 39 14.87 3.60 -7.15
C ASN A 39 14.45 2.35 -6.36
N TRP A 40 13.30 2.43 -5.69
CA TRP A 40 12.75 1.38 -4.84
C TRP A 40 11.80 0.45 -5.61
N HIS A 41 11.91 -0.85 -5.40
CA HIS A 41 11.07 -1.87 -6.04
C HIS A 41 11.09 -3.19 -5.25
N GLU A 42 10.60 -3.18 -4.01
CA GLU A 42 10.71 -4.33 -3.10
C GLU A 42 9.37 -4.67 -2.43
N TRP A 43 9.28 -5.86 -1.84
CA TRP A 43 8.16 -6.23 -0.97
C TRP A 43 8.51 -5.84 0.46
N VAL A 44 7.70 -4.97 1.05
CA VAL A 44 7.90 -4.46 2.41
C VAL A 44 6.61 -4.50 3.21
N GLU A 45 6.73 -4.40 4.53
CA GLU A 45 5.60 -4.23 5.40
C GLU A 45 5.08 -2.78 5.37
N VAL A 46 3.76 -2.65 5.34
CA VAL A 46 3.05 -1.37 5.31
C VAL A 46 2.01 -1.36 6.42
N TYR A 47 1.99 -0.29 7.20
CA TYR A 47 1.14 -0.15 8.38
C TYR A 47 0.17 1.02 8.17
N LEU A 48 -1.13 0.77 8.27
CA LEU A 48 -2.12 1.85 8.31
C LEU A 48 -2.11 2.49 9.69
N LEU A 49 -1.93 3.81 9.73
CA LEU A 49 -1.85 4.59 10.94
C LEU A 49 -3.22 5.18 11.31
N LEU A 50 -3.33 5.64 12.55
CA LEU A 50 -4.54 6.28 13.04
C LEU A 50 -4.72 7.71 12.48
N PRO A 51 -5.97 8.20 12.36
CA PRO A 51 -7.20 7.42 12.48
C PRO A 51 -7.33 6.47 11.28
N ILE A 52 -7.76 5.24 11.54
CA ILE A 52 -8.13 4.34 10.45
C ILE A 52 -9.41 4.87 9.77
N PRO A 53 -9.56 4.71 8.44
CA PRO A 53 -10.80 5.05 7.76
C PRO A 53 -11.99 4.30 8.36
N ASP A 54 -13.17 4.94 8.39
CA ASP A 54 -14.41 4.32 8.87
C ASP A 54 -14.79 3.05 8.10
N VAL A 55 -14.36 2.97 6.83
CA VAL A 55 -14.54 1.83 5.95
C VAL A 55 -13.18 1.30 5.53
N VAL A 56 -12.83 0.12 6.02
CA VAL A 56 -11.65 -0.62 5.59
C VAL A 56 -12.09 -1.76 4.69
N GLU A 57 -11.60 -1.77 3.44
CA GLU A 57 -11.74 -2.95 2.58
C GLU A 57 -10.75 -4.02 3.03
N TYR A 58 -11.27 -5.14 3.52
CA TYR A 58 -10.47 -6.30 3.87
C TYR A 58 -10.26 -7.19 2.64
N LEU A 59 -8.99 -7.37 2.26
CA LEU A 59 -8.60 -8.36 1.26
C LEU A 59 -8.47 -9.71 1.97
N LEU A 60 -9.50 -10.54 1.84
CA LEU A 60 -9.44 -11.92 2.32
C LEU A 60 -8.49 -12.74 1.43
N PRO A 61 -7.74 -13.69 1.99
CA PRO A 61 -6.97 -14.62 1.19
C PRO A 61 -7.90 -15.35 0.21
N PRO A 62 -7.44 -15.72 -0.99
CA PRO A 62 -8.24 -16.47 -1.93
C PRO A 62 -8.76 -17.74 -1.25
N THR A 63 -10.05 -18.02 -1.43
CA THR A 63 -10.68 -19.23 -0.90
C THR A 63 -9.83 -20.42 -1.33
N SER A 64 -9.23 -21.13 -0.38
CA SER A 64 -8.53 -22.36 -0.68
C SER A 64 -9.59 -23.36 -1.12
N THR A 65 -9.67 -23.63 -2.43
CA THR A 65 -10.45 -24.76 -2.92
C THR A 65 -9.77 -26.00 -2.36
N VAL A 66 -10.35 -26.59 -1.31
CA VAL A 66 -9.96 -27.95 -0.90
C VAL A 66 -10.35 -28.84 -2.07
N VAL A 67 -9.38 -29.23 -2.88
CA VAL A 67 -9.59 -30.24 -3.91
C VAL A 67 -9.73 -31.57 -3.16
N PRO A 68 -10.88 -32.26 -3.27
CA PRO A 68 -11.12 -33.53 -2.57
C PRO A 68 -10.18 -34.65 -3.05
#